data_AF-A0AAW6TEG0-F1
#
_entry.id   AF-A0AAW6TEG0-F1
#
_cell.length_a   1.000
_cell.length_b   1.000
_cell.length_c   1.000
_cell.angle_alpha   90.00
_cell.angle_beta   90.00
_cell.angle_gamma   90.00
#
_symmetry.space_group_name_H-M   'P 1'
#
loop_
_entity.id
_entity.type
_entity.pdbx_description
1 polymer ?
#
loop_
_entity_poly.entity_id
_entity_poly.type
_entity_poly.pdbx_seq_one_letter_code
_entity_poly.pdbx_strand_id
1 'polypeptide(L)'
;MDKRMINNQVKGSFKTSALLMLALTGCQTVNTNPSAPIERVPYVQLPIFIGSTPTTNSLQSYDWQLNNINSTDPITWNGSYLQTQNGKVTLNFNQNHITYNVGCNQLSNQYSLSKNTMQPIGTGISTLMGCGELQAPEQWLAKQMQSPSELQIMETQVDAVLSQTTADGSWLQWVGKLKPEVKYGKGETVFLEVKPKWQYCDNVTDRKCLEVRDINYDTQGLKTAVGQWHFLDAPIMGYRHDESAQRVLRLTRYRTPPTDTKGYGNLYKLDSVIETQFIAN
;
A
#
# COMPACT_ATOMS: atom_id res chain seq x y z
N MET A 1 -15.07 68.61 -32.01
CA MET A 1 -15.86 67.67 -32.84
C MET A 1 -15.91 66.34 -32.10
N ASP A 2 -17.00 65.60 -31.93
CA ASP A 2 -18.44 65.81 -31.86
C ASP A 2 -18.97 64.43 -31.37
N LYS A 3 -19.83 64.39 -30.34
CA LYS A 3 -20.77 63.31 -29.92
C LYS A 3 -20.21 61.94 -29.48
N ARG A 4 -20.85 61.07 -28.67
CA ARG A 4 -21.99 60.95 -27.71
C ARG A 4 -21.79 59.51 -27.16
N MET A 5 -21.64 59.21 -25.86
CA MET A 5 -22.67 59.12 -24.81
C MET A 5 -23.84 58.14 -25.09
N ILE A 6 -23.85 57.03 -24.33
CA ILE A 6 -24.96 56.48 -23.51
C ILE A 6 -25.41 55.01 -23.76
N ASN A 7 -25.12 54.24 -22.72
CA ASN A 7 -25.71 53.04 -22.11
C ASN A 7 -27.26 52.93 -22.19
N ASN A 8 -27.84 51.74 -22.22
CA ASN A 8 -29.11 51.54 -21.49
C ASN A 8 -29.43 50.07 -21.15
N GLN A 9 -29.72 49.87 -19.87
CA GLN A 9 -30.43 48.73 -19.31
C GLN A 9 -31.94 48.86 -19.56
N VAL A 10 -32.66 47.73 -19.55
CA VAL A 10 -34.10 47.73 -19.24
C VAL A 10 -34.44 46.58 -18.28
N LYS A 11 -34.88 46.97 -17.07
CA LYS A 11 -35.69 46.19 -16.14
C LYS A 11 -37.15 46.25 -16.58
N GLY A 12 -37.91 45.17 -16.37
CA GLY A 12 -39.37 45.18 -16.49
C GLY A 12 -40.02 44.23 -15.48
N SER A 13 -40.69 44.79 -14.48
CA SER A 13 -41.55 44.13 -13.50
C SER A 13 -42.94 44.77 -13.60
N PHE A 14 -44.01 44.00 -13.74
CA PHE A 14 -45.39 44.49 -13.58
C PHE A 14 -46.37 43.41 -13.03
N LYS A 15 -46.73 43.63 -11.76
CA LYS A 15 -48.03 43.56 -11.04
C LYS A 15 -49.23 42.71 -11.54
N THR A 16 -49.65 41.78 -10.66
CA THR A 16 -51.00 41.46 -10.12
C THR A 16 -52.31 41.73 -10.91
N SER A 17 -53.17 40.71 -11.00
CA SER A 17 -54.62 40.81 -10.72
C SER A 17 -55.29 39.45 -10.53
N ALA A 18 -56.18 39.38 -9.54
CA ALA A 18 -57.06 38.24 -9.23
C ALA A 18 -58.43 38.43 -9.90
N LEU A 19 -59.07 37.34 -10.31
CA LEU A 19 -60.52 37.26 -10.53
C LEU A 19 -61.01 35.80 -10.48
N LEU A 20 -62.32 35.66 -10.29
CA LEU A 20 -63.01 34.69 -9.45
C LEU A 20 -63.98 33.82 -10.31
N MET A 21 -64.15 32.55 -9.91
CA MET A 21 -65.31 31.62 -10.07
C MET A 21 -65.78 31.15 -11.47
N LEU A 22 -65.87 29.82 -11.66
CA LEU A 22 -67.12 29.03 -11.79
C LEU A 22 -66.83 27.55 -12.15
N ALA A 23 -67.58 26.65 -11.52
CA ALA A 23 -67.48 25.20 -11.61
C ALA A 23 -68.06 24.62 -12.91
N LEU A 24 -67.58 23.43 -13.31
CA LEU A 24 -68.36 22.43 -14.05
C LEU A 24 -67.83 21.02 -13.74
N THR A 25 -68.76 20.19 -13.33
CA THR A 25 -68.66 18.76 -13.01
C THR A 25 -68.44 17.92 -14.26
N GLY A 26 -67.59 16.89 -14.15
CA GLY A 26 -67.46 15.84 -15.15
C GLY A 26 -66.75 14.62 -14.57
N CYS A 27 -67.51 13.64 -14.07
CA CYS A 27 -67.00 12.31 -13.75
C CYS A 27 -66.64 11.60 -15.07
N GLN A 28 -65.39 11.19 -15.22
CA GLN A 28 -64.99 10.22 -16.23
C GLN A 28 -64.52 8.96 -15.51
N THR A 29 -65.28 7.87 -15.69
CA THR A 29 -64.93 6.54 -15.23
C THR A 29 -63.86 5.94 -16.13
N VAL A 30 -62.59 6.06 -15.73
CA VAL A 30 -61.48 5.34 -16.37
C VAL A 30 -61.41 3.94 -15.77
N ASN A 31 -61.88 2.96 -16.55
CA ASN A 31 -61.53 1.56 -16.36
C ASN A 31 -60.04 1.38 -16.65
N THR A 32 -59.25 1.04 -15.62
CA THR A 32 -57.96 0.36 -15.82
C THR A 32 -57.92 -0.87 -14.92
N ASN A 33 -57.98 -2.03 -15.58
CA ASN A 33 -57.71 -3.35 -15.03
C ASN A 33 -56.19 -3.50 -14.79
N PRO A 34 -55.69 -4.55 -14.09
CA PRO A 34 -54.74 -4.41 -13.01
C PRO A 34 -53.28 -4.53 -13.47
N SER A 35 -52.43 -3.84 -12.71
CA SER A 35 -51.02 -4.14 -12.40
C SER A 35 -50.26 -5.04 -13.38
N ALA A 36 -49.47 -4.40 -14.26
CA ALA A 36 -48.30 -5.04 -14.85
C ALA A 36 -47.30 -5.41 -13.73
N PRO A 37 -46.70 -6.61 -13.75
CA PRO A 37 -45.68 -6.96 -12.79
C PRO A 37 -44.45 -6.08 -13.03
N ILE A 38 -44.00 -5.41 -11.96
CA ILE A 38 -42.75 -4.67 -11.94
C ILE A 38 -41.63 -5.69 -12.19
N GLU A 39 -41.04 -5.68 -13.37
CA GLU A 39 -39.76 -6.33 -13.60
C GLU A 39 -38.76 -5.77 -12.59
N ARG A 40 -38.38 -6.61 -11.62
CA ARG A 40 -37.32 -6.28 -10.68
C ARG A 40 -36.03 -6.13 -11.48
N VAL A 41 -35.55 -4.90 -11.60
CA VAL A 41 -34.16 -4.62 -11.97
C VAL A 41 -33.29 -5.44 -11.01
N PRO A 42 -32.46 -6.38 -11.49
CA PRO A 42 -31.60 -7.15 -10.61
C PRO A 42 -30.67 -6.16 -9.90
N TYR A 43 -30.77 -6.13 -8.57
CA TYR A 43 -29.82 -5.43 -7.72
C TYR A 43 -28.47 -6.06 -8.00
N VAL A 44 -27.57 -5.32 -8.66
CA VAL A 44 -26.19 -5.73 -8.85
C VAL A 44 -25.60 -5.85 -7.45
N GLN A 45 -25.52 -7.07 -6.93
CA GLN A 45 -24.85 -7.34 -5.67
C GLN A 45 -23.40 -6.90 -5.85
N LEU A 46 -22.93 -5.99 -4.98
CA LEU A 46 -21.50 -5.75 -4.82
C LEU A 46 -20.82 -7.11 -4.59
N PRO A 47 -19.64 -7.36 -5.16
CA PRO A 47 -18.94 -8.62 -4.96
C PRO A 47 -18.84 -8.87 -3.45
N ILE A 48 -19.40 -10.00 -3.00
CA ILE A 48 -19.32 -10.42 -1.62
C ILE A 48 -17.84 -10.67 -1.34
N PHE A 49 -17.27 -9.91 -0.41
CA PHE A 49 -15.93 -10.16 0.10
C PHE A 49 -15.98 -11.42 0.98
N ILE A 50 -15.87 -12.60 0.38
CA ILE A 50 -15.80 -13.86 1.14
C ILE A 50 -14.33 -14.06 1.56
N GLY A 51 -13.91 -13.27 2.55
CA GLY A 51 -12.64 -13.51 3.23
C GLY A 51 -12.68 -14.82 4.02
N SER A 52 -11.56 -15.49 4.12
CA SER A 52 -11.36 -16.63 4.99
C SER A 52 -10.82 -16.18 6.36
N THR A 53 -10.91 -17.06 7.36
CA THR A 53 -10.26 -16.82 8.66
C THR A 53 -8.75 -16.93 8.49
N PRO A 54 -7.97 -15.89 8.83
CA PRO A 54 -6.53 -15.96 8.71
C PRO A 54 -5.92 -16.96 9.69
N THR A 55 -4.77 -17.50 9.30
CA THR A 55 -3.88 -18.23 10.20
C THR A 55 -2.64 -17.38 10.46
N THR A 56 -1.87 -17.68 11.52
CA THR A 56 -0.59 -16.99 11.76
C THR A 56 0.36 -17.16 10.57
N ASN A 57 0.32 -18.31 9.88
CA ASN A 57 1.16 -18.54 8.69
C ASN A 57 0.72 -17.69 7.49
N SER A 58 -0.59 -17.55 7.25
CA SER A 58 -1.07 -16.70 6.15
C SER A 58 -0.74 -15.23 6.42
N LEU A 59 -0.89 -14.73 7.64
CA LEU A 59 -0.51 -13.35 7.99
C LEU A 59 1.01 -13.09 7.85
N GLN A 60 1.84 -14.06 8.23
CA GLN A 60 3.31 -13.94 8.14
C GLN A 60 3.83 -13.97 6.70
N SER A 61 3.06 -14.53 5.77
CA SER A 61 3.51 -14.80 4.40
C SER A 61 3.62 -13.55 3.52
N TYR A 62 3.06 -12.42 3.96
CA TYR A 62 2.99 -11.20 3.18
C TYR A 62 3.63 -10.02 3.91
N ASP A 63 4.21 -9.10 3.14
CA ASP A 63 4.49 -7.74 3.57
C ASP A 63 3.23 -6.90 3.31
N TRP A 64 2.64 -6.33 4.36
CA TRP A 64 1.37 -5.62 4.27
C TRP A 64 1.58 -4.12 4.19
N GLN A 65 0.78 -3.46 3.35
CA GLN A 65 0.70 -2.01 3.25
C GLN A 65 -0.75 -1.57 3.39
N LEU A 66 -1.01 -0.50 4.15
CA LEU A 66 -2.35 0.05 4.25
C LEU A 66 -2.80 0.58 2.89
N ASN A 67 -3.97 0.14 2.45
CA ASN A 67 -4.58 0.51 1.18
C ASN A 67 -5.77 1.43 1.37
N ASN A 68 -6.60 1.15 2.37
CA ASN A 68 -7.80 1.94 2.63
C ASN A 68 -8.15 1.91 4.11
N ILE A 69 -8.85 2.95 4.55
CA ILE A 69 -9.36 3.07 5.90
C ILE A 69 -10.73 3.75 5.88
N ASN A 70 -11.64 3.19 6.66
CA ASN A 70 -12.89 3.81 7.03
C ASN A 70 -12.91 3.94 8.57
N SER A 71 -12.43 5.08 9.04
CA SER A 71 -12.32 5.39 10.47
C SER A 71 -13.61 5.98 11.00
N THR A 72 -14.00 5.60 12.23
CA THR A 72 -15.07 6.30 12.95
C THR A 72 -14.67 7.72 13.36
N ASP A 73 -13.37 8.02 13.37
CA ASP A 73 -12.80 9.36 13.51
C ASP A 73 -12.18 9.81 12.17
N PRO A 74 -12.92 10.55 11.32
CA PRO A 74 -12.47 10.96 9.99
C PRO A 74 -11.40 12.06 10.04
N ILE A 75 -11.26 12.78 11.16
CA ILE A 75 -10.27 13.86 11.31
C ILE A 75 -8.85 13.27 11.34
N THR A 76 -8.71 12.09 11.94
CA THR A 76 -7.42 11.41 12.09
C THR A 76 -6.81 11.00 10.75
N TRP A 77 -7.61 10.72 9.72
CA TRP A 77 -7.16 10.16 8.44
C TRP A 77 -7.59 11.00 7.24
N ASN A 78 -7.01 12.20 7.09
CA ASN A 78 -7.31 13.06 5.94
C ASN A 78 -6.63 12.58 4.63
N GLY A 79 -7.27 12.84 3.49
CA GLY A 79 -7.09 12.10 2.21
C GLY A 79 -5.72 12.16 1.52
N SER A 80 -4.74 12.92 2.02
CA SER A 80 -3.36 12.92 1.51
C SER A 80 -2.51 11.77 2.06
N TYR A 81 -2.96 11.11 3.14
CA TYR A 81 -2.19 10.13 3.91
C TYR A 81 -1.65 8.94 3.11
N LEU A 82 -2.49 8.31 2.27
CA LEU A 82 -2.14 7.10 1.52
C LEU A 82 -1.30 7.37 0.26
N GLN A 83 -1.12 8.64 -0.10
CA GLN A 83 -0.53 9.04 -1.39
C GLN A 83 0.84 9.70 -1.28
N THR A 84 1.38 9.92 -0.08
CA THR A 84 2.71 10.54 0.05
C THR A 84 3.84 9.52 -0.17
N GLN A 85 4.89 9.94 -0.87
CA GLN A 85 6.05 9.12 -1.24
C GLN A 85 6.87 8.61 -0.03
N ASN A 86 6.56 9.07 1.19
CA ASN A 86 7.21 8.72 2.47
C ASN A 86 6.21 8.29 3.58
N GLY A 87 4.91 8.18 3.28
CA GLY A 87 3.83 7.91 4.24
C GLY A 87 3.15 6.54 4.04
N LYS A 88 3.92 5.53 3.65
CA LYS A 88 3.39 4.17 3.54
C LYS A 88 3.27 3.57 4.93
N VAL A 89 2.04 3.36 5.39
CA VAL A 89 1.82 2.52 6.58
C VAL A 89 2.07 1.09 6.19
N THR A 90 3.01 0.48 6.88
CA THR A 90 3.36 -0.92 6.66
C THR A 90 3.02 -1.72 7.89
N LEU A 91 2.73 -2.99 7.67
CA LEU A 91 2.37 -3.95 8.69
C LEU A 91 3.07 -5.26 8.39
N ASN A 92 3.62 -5.88 9.43
CA ASN A 92 4.32 -7.14 9.32
C ASN A 92 3.96 -8.01 10.52
N PHE A 93 3.53 -9.23 10.23
CA PHE A 93 3.30 -10.25 11.23
C PHE A 93 4.50 -11.17 11.30
N ASN A 94 4.85 -11.53 12.53
CA ASN A 94 5.70 -12.65 12.88
C ASN A 94 4.92 -13.56 13.84
N GLN A 95 5.53 -14.64 14.34
CA GLN A 95 4.84 -15.67 15.10
C GLN A 95 4.02 -15.16 16.30
N ASN A 96 4.54 -14.16 17.03
CA ASN A 96 3.96 -13.64 18.27
C ASN A 96 3.97 -12.11 18.37
N HIS A 97 4.45 -11.42 17.35
CA HIS A 97 4.53 -9.96 17.34
C HIS A 97 4.11 -9.39 16.00
N ILE A 98 3.55 -8.21 16.08
CA ILE A 98 3.12 -7.40 14.96
C ILE A 98 3.96 -6.13 14.97
N THR A 99 4.56 -5.77 13.85
CA THR A 99 5.35 -4.56 13.69
C THR A 99 4.75 -3.73 12.60
N TYR A 100 4.59 -2.43 12.84
CA TYR A 100 4.01 -1.51 11.88
C TYR A 100 4.71 -0.16 11.93
N ASN A 101 4.74 0.51 10.78
CA ASN A 101 5.32 1.83 10.68
C ASN A 101 4.24 2.83 10.29
N VAL A 102 4.21 3.98 10.96
CA VAL A 102 3.41 5.13 10.54
C VAL A 102 4.33 6.33 10.50
N GLY A 103 4.51 6.88 9.29
CA GLY A 103 5.46 7.96 9.08
C GLY A 103 6.88 7.57 9.46
N CYS A 104 7.44 8.28 10.44
CA CYS A 104 8.81 8.10 10.88
C CYS A 104 8.97 7.09 12.01
N ASN A 105 7.89 6.70 12.71
CA ASN A 105 8.00 5.78 13.84
C ASN A 105 7.68 4.33 13.48
N GLN A 106 8.40 3.43 14.14
CA GLN A 106 8.15 2.00 14.16
C GLN A 106 7.52 1.62 15.50
N LEU A 107 6.43 0.86 15.43
CA LEU A 107 5.67 0.36 16.57
C LEU A 107 5.64 -1.16 16.55
N SER A 108 5.53 -1.77 17.72
CA SER A 108 5.46 -3.22 17.86
C SER A 108 4.62 -3.65 19.06
N ASN A 109 3.72 -4.60 18.85
CA ASN A 109 2.92 -5.21 19.91
C ASN A 109 3.12 -6.73 19.88
N GLN A 110 3.03 -7.39 21.03
CA GLN A 110 2.79 -8.83 21.04
C GLN A 110 1.32 -9.09 20.75
N TYR A 111 1.01 -10.21 20.09
CA TYR A 111 -0.36 -10.60 19.81
C TYR A 111 -0.56 -12.11 19.91
N SER A 112 -1.82 -12.50 20.12
CA SER A 112 -2.29 -13.86 19.85
C SER A 112 -3.42 -13.80 18.82
N LEU A 113 -3.56 -14.87 18.04
CA LEU A 113 -4.64 -15.05 17.08
C LEU A 113 -5.49 -16.24 17.52
N SER A 114 -6.76 -16.00 17.78
CA SER A 114 -7.74 -17.05 18.08
C SER A 114 -8.90 -16.93 17.11
N LYS A 115 -9.07 -17.94 16.24
CA LYS A 115 -9.96 -17.87 15.08
C LYS A 115 -9.62 -16.63 14.23
N ASN A 116 -10.58 -15.73 14.03
CA ASN A 116 -10.41 -14.47 13.31
C ASN A 116 -10.09 -13.29 14.23
N THR A 117 -9.98 -13.50 15.55
CA THR A 117 -9.73 -12.41 16.50
C THR A 117 -8.26 -12.30 16.84
N MET A 118 -7.66 -11.15 16.52
CA MET A 118 -6.35 -10.73 17.00
C MET A 118 -6.51 -10.06 18.36
N GLN A 119 -5.75 -10.54 19.34
CA GLN A 119 -5.75 -10.02 20.71
C GLN A 119 -4.34 -9.52 21.05
N PRO A 120 -4.17 -8.24 21.40
CA PRO A 120 -2.87 -7.73 21.83
C PRO A 120 -2.51 -8.33 23.20
N ILE A 121 -1.20 -8.52 23.43
CA ILE A 121 -0.64 -9.02 24.68
C ILE A 121 0.30 -7.97 25.24
N GLY A 122 0.07 -7.56 26.48
CA GLY A 122 0.92 -6.58 27.16
C GLY A 122 0.83 -5.18 26.54
N THR A 123 1.91 -4.41 26.71
CA THR A 123 2.01 -3.04 26.20
C THR A 123 2.90 -2.99 24.96
N GLY A 124 2.43 -2.27 23.94
CA GLY A 124 3.21 -1.94 22.77
C GLY A 124 4.43 -1.10 23.07
N ILE A 125 5.40 -1.17 22.18
CA ILE A 125 6.59 -0.32 22.16
C ILE A 125 6.61 0.50 20.87
N SER A 126 7.18 1.71 20.94
CA SER A 126 7.26 2.62 19.80
C SER A 126 8.55 3.43 19.87
N THR A 127 9.11 3.77 18.72
CA THR A 127 10.00 4.93 18.63
C THR A 127 9.18 6.21 18.82
N LEU A 128 9.78 7.28 19.34
CA LEU A 128 9.08 8.54 19.68
C LEU A 128 9.71 9.73 18.94
N MET A 129 9.81 9.63 17.61
CA MET A 129 10.23 10.71 16.74
C MET A 129 9.04 11.62 16.39
N GLY A 130 9.30 12.91 16.20
CA GLY A 130 8.26 13.85 15.76
C GLY A 130 7.97 13.71 14.27
N CYS A 131 6.87 13.05 13.91
CA CYS A 131 6.50 12.82 12.49
C CYS A 131 5.58 13.91 11.90
N GLY A 132 5.44 15.06 12.57
CA GLY A 132 4.59 16.17 12.11
C GLY A 132 3.13 15.76 11.96
N GLU A 133 2.58 15.94 10.76
CA GLU A 133 1.18 15.59 10.44
C GLU A 133 0.84 14.11 10.64
N LEU A 134 1.84 13.23 10.67
CA LEU A 134 1.62 11.78 10.84
C LEU A 134 1.50 11.34 12.30
N GLN A 135 1.70 12.25 13.26
CA GLN A 135 1.65 11.93 14.69
C GLN A 135 0.24 11.51 15.16
N ALA A 136 -0.82 12.18 14.71
CA ALA A 136 -2.19 11.82 15.08
C ALA A 136 -2.62 10.45 14.49
N PRO A 137 -2.42 10.17 13.18
CA PRO A 137 -2.65 8.83 12.61
C PRO A 137 -1.86 7.73 13.31
N GLU A 138 -0.60 7.99 13.67
CA GLU A 138 0.24 7.04 14.39
C GLU A 138 -0.35 6.67 15.76
N GLN A 139 -0.69 7.68 16.57
CA GLN A 139 -1.27 7.49 17.89
C GLN A 139 -2.60 6.75 17.82
N TRP A 140 -3.43 7.09 16.84
CA TRP A 140 -4.70 6.40 16.63
C TRP A 140 -4.46 4.94 16.25
N LEU A 141 -3.59 4.65 15.27
CA LEU A 141 -3.33 3.27 14.87
C LEU A 141 -2.73 2.47 16.02
N ALA A 142 -1.84 3.07 16.80
CA ALA A 142 -1.28 2.46 18.00
C ALA A 142 -2.38 2.06 19.00
N LYS A 143 -3.35 2.95 19.24
CA LYS A 143 -4.49 2.67 20.12
C LYS A 143 -5.35 1.51 19.58
N GLN A 144 -5.61 1.48 18.27
CA GLN A 144 -6.39 0.40 17.66
C GLN A 144 -5.67 -0.94 17.75
N MET A 145 -4.36 -0.96 17.49
CA MET A 145 -3.52 -2.15 17.57
C MET A 145 -3.29 -2.64 19.01
N GLN A 146 -3.56 -1.80 20.00
CA GLN A 146 -3.58 -2.12 21.43
C GLN A 146 -4.97 -2.53 21.93
N SER A 147 -5.92 -2.75 21.02
CA SER A 147 -7.24 -3.29 21.29
C SER A 147 -7.49 -4.53 20.42
N PRO A 148 -8.44 -5.41 20.80
CA PRO A 148 -8.81 -6.54 19.97
C PRO A 148 -9.29 -6.10 18.58
N SER A 149 -9.03 -6.91 17.56
CA SER A 149 -9.54 -6.68 16.20
C SER A 149 -9.99 -8.00 15.57
N GLU A 150 -11.00 -7.93 14.70
CA GLU A 150 -11.38 -9.04 13.85
C GLU A 150 -10.68 -8.94 12.50
N LEU A 151 -10.17 -10.06 11.99
CA LEU A 151 -9.38 -10.15 10.77
C LEU A 151 -10.06 -11.09 9.77
N GLN A 152 -10.06 -10.70 8.50
CA GLN A 152 -10.44 -11.55 7.38
C GLN A 152 -9.42 -11.40 6.28
N ILE A 153 -9.02 -12.52 5.67
CA ILE A 153 -8.01 -12.53 4.61
C ILE A 153 -8.56 -13.12 3.32
N MET A 154 -8.25 -12.47 2.21
CA MET A 154 -8.47 -12.97 0.86
C MET A 154 -7.11 -13.11 0.18
N GLU A 155 -6.72 -14.35 -0.10
CA GLU A 155 -5.43 -14.67 -0.70
C GLU A 155 -5.60 -14.96 -2.19
N THR A 156 -4.61 -14.51 -2.97
CA THR A 156 -4.40 -14.92 -4.36
C THR A 156 -3.04 -15.60 -4.47
N GLN A 157 -2.59 -15.96 -5.68
CA GLN A 157 -1.29 -16.62 -5.86
C GLN A 157 -0.09 -15.78 -5.44
N VAL A 158 -0.16 -14.45 -5.56
CA VAL A 158 0.99 -13.55 -5.31
C VAL A 158 0.68 -12.35 -4.42
N ASP A 159 -0.61 -12.05 -4.25
CA ASP A 159 -1.12 -10.91 -3.48
C ASP A 159 -2.17 -11.39 -2.47
N ALA A 160 -2.42 -10.58 -1.45
CA ALA A 160 -3.53 -10.79 -0.52
C ALA A 160 -4.17 -9.46 -0.11
N VAL A 161 -5.41 -9.53 0.37
CA VAL A 161 -6.10 -8.42 1.03
C VAL A 161 -6.50 -8.85 2.42
N LEU A 162 -6.05 -8.11 3.43
CA LEU A 162 -6.42 -8.30 4.83
C LEU A 162 -7.36 -7.17 5.23
N SER A 163 -8.56 -7.54 5.64
CA SER A 163 -9.53 -6.65 6.27
C SER A 163 -9.42 -6.77 7.78
N GLN A 164 -9.34 -5.64 8.46
CA GLN A 164 -9.30 -5.53 9.91
C GLN A 164 -10.45 -4.65 10.39
N THR A 165 -11.28 -5.18 11.27
CA THR A 165 -12.29 -4.42 12.01
C THR A 165 -11.80 -4.21 13.43
N THR A 166 -11.58 -2.97 13.81
CA THR A 166 -11.07 -2.59 15.14
C THR A 166 -12.20 -2.57 16.17
N ALA A 167 -11.83 -2.56 17.46
CA ALA A 167 -12.80 -2.54 18.56
C ALA A 167 -13.74 -1.32 18.53
N ASP A 168 -13.30 -0.19 17.96
CA ASP A 168 -14.14 1.00 17.81
C ASP A 168 -15.05 0.98 16.57
N GLY A 169 -15.05 -0.12 15.81
CA GLY A 169 -15.84 -0.31 14.60
C GLY A 169 -15.21 0.25 13.32
N SER A 170 -13.99 0.82 13.39
CA SER A 170 -13.27 1.24 12.19
C SER A 170 -12.84 0.04 11.35
N TRP A 171 -12.75 0.25 10.05
CA TRP A 171 -12.34 -0.78 9.09
C TRP A 171 -11.07 -0.37 8.35
N LEU A 172 -10.05 -1.22 8.38
CA LEU A 172 -8.79 -1.04 7.68
C LEU A 172 -8.64 -2.13 6.63
N GLN A 173 -8.14 -1.75 5.46
CA GLN A 173 -7.77 -2.67 4.39
C GLN A 173 -6.28 -2.59 4.13
N TRP A 174 -5.64 -3.74 4.21
CA TRP A 174 -4.22 -3.92 3.94
C TRP A 174 -4.06 -4.73 2.66
N VAL A 175 -3.15 -4.30 1.78
CA VAL A 175 -2.70 -5.07 0.62
C VAL A 175 -1.39 -5.76 0.96
N GLY A 176 -1.36 -7.08 0.81
CA GLY A 176 -0.21 -7.93 1.09
C GLY A 176 0.52 -8.31 -0.19
N LYS A 177 1.85 -8.20 -0.19
CA LYS A 177 2.72 -8.75 -1.23
C LYS A 177 3.42 -10.00 -0.70
N LEU A 178 3.32 -11.12 -1.41
CA LEU A 178 3.89 -12.39 -0.97
C LEU A 178 5.42 -12.26 -0.82
N LYS A 179 5.93 -12.67 0.33
CA LYS A 179 7.37 -12.59 0.63
C LYS A 179 8.17 -13.54 -0.28
N PRO A 180 9.34 -13.11 -0.80
CA PRO A 180 10.19 -13.96 -1.63
C PRO A 180 10.54 -15.31 -1.01
N GLU A 181 10.81 -15.34 0.30
CA GLU A 181 11.13 -16.55 1.04
C GLU A 181 9.98 -17.57 1.08
N VAL A 182 8.73 -17.11 1.03
CA VAL A 182 7.56 -18.00 0.94
C VAL A 182 7.40 -18.53 -0.47
N LYS A 183 7.60 -17.67 -1.47
CA LYS A 183 7.41 -18.01 -2.88
C LYS A 183 8.51 -18.92 -3.44
N TYR A 184 9.76 -18.65 -3.09
CA TYR A 184 10.95 -19.29 -3.68
C TYR A 184 11.72 -20.16 -2.69
N GLY A 185 11.29 -20.22 -1.43
CA GLY A 185 11.97 -20.97 -0.37
C GLY A 185 13.22 -20.27 0.15
N LYS A 186 14.14 -21.06 0.71
CA LYS A 186 15.37 -20.53 1.33
C LYS A 186 16.25 -19.86 0.27
N GLY A 187 16.51 -18.57 0.45
CA GLY A 187 17.48 -17.82 -0.34
C GLY A 187 18.93 -18.06 0.11
N GLU A 188 19.86 -17.65 -0.74
CA GLU A 188 21.29 -17.69 -0.49
C GLU A 188 21.80 -16.30 -0.10
N THR A 189 22.62 -16.20 0.94
CA THR A 189 23.30 -14.94 1.26
C THR A 189 24.45 -14.72 0.28
N VAL A 190 24.46 -13.56 -0.38
CA VAL A 190 25.53 -13.12 -1.27
C VAL A 190 25.93 -11.68 -0.95
N PHE A 191 27.14 -11.29 -1.33
CA PHE A 191 27.61 -9.91 -1.15
C PHE A 191 28.02 -9.33 -2.49
N LEU A 192 27.47 -8.16 -2.82
CA LEU A 192 27.77 -7.45 -4.05
C LEU A 192 28.35 -6.09 -3.71
N GLU A 193 29.53 -5.80 -4.25
CA GLU A 193 30.04 -4.44 -4.31
C GLU A 193 29.46 -3.76 -5.54
N VAL A 194 28.92 -2.55 -5.36
CA VAL A 194 28.16 -1.80 -6.37
C VAL A 194 28.89 -0.50 -6.66
N LYS A 195 29.24 -0.27 -7.94
CA LYS A 195 29.84 1.01 -8.35
C LYS A 195 28.87 2.17 -8.16
N PRO A 196 29.36 3.40 -7.96
CA PRO A 196 28.49 4.55 -7.75
C PRO A 196 27.71 5.01 -8.98
N LYS A 197 28.18 4.76 -10.21
CA LYS A 197 27.53 5.31 -11.40
C LYS A 197 26.74 4.25 -12.13
N TRP A 198 25.51 4.58 -12.52
CA TRP A 198 24.75 3.76 -13.48
C TRP A 198 25.54 3.60 -14.78
N GLN A 199 25.49 2.41 -15.35
CA GLN A 199 26.06 2.09 -16.66
C GLN A 199 24.95 1.65 -17.61
N TYR A 200 25.13 1.82 -18.92
CA TYR A 200 24.24 1.21 -19.88
C TYR A 200 24.45 -0.31 -19.87
N CYS A 201 23.36 -1.08 -19.83
CA CYS A 201 23.43 -2.55 -19.78
C CYS A 201 24.02 -3.14 -21.07
N ASP A 202 23.78 -2.47 -22.18
CA ASP A 202 24.21 -2.83 -23.52
C ASP A 202 24.31 -1.56 -24.39
N ASN A 203 24.80 -1.69 -25.62
CA ASN A 203 25.00 -0.57 -26.54
C ASN A 203 23.79 -0.33 -27.48
N VAL A 204 22.66 -1.00 -27.24
CA VAL A 204 21.50 -1.02 -28.16
C VAL A 204 20.29 -0.36 -27.52
N THR A 205 20.16 -0.47 -26.20
CA THR A 205 19.02 0.02 -25.42
C THR A 205 19.47 1.11 -24.46
N ASP A 206 18.59 2.07 -24.16
CA ASP A 206 18.84 3.10 -23.13
C ASP A 206 18.70 2.58 -21.69
N ARG A 207 18.75 1.25 -21.52
CA ARG A 207 18.55 0.59 -20.23
C ARG A 207 19.79 0.77 -19.36
N LYS A 208 19.58 1.23 -18.13
CA LYS A 208 20.65 1.39 -17.15
C LYS A 208 20.69 0.22 -16.16
N CYS A 209 21.90 -0.27 -15.89
CA CYS A 209 22.20 -1.36 -14.97
C CYS A 209 23.19 -0.89 -13.90
N LEU A 210 23.14 -1.56 -12.75
CA LEU A 210 24.21 -1.48 -11.77
C LEU A 210 25.40 -2.28 -12.30
N GLU A 211 26.61 -1.74 -12.15
CA GLU A 211 27.85 -2.50 -12.32
C GLU A 211 28.30 -3.01 -10.96
N VAL A 212 28.38 -4.33 -10.82
CA VAL A 212 28.59 -5.02 -9.54
C VAL A 212 29.70 -6.06 -9.64
N ARG A 213 30.25 -6.48 -8.51
CA ARG A 213 31.12 -7.66 -8.41
C ARG A 213 30.85 -8.43 -7.11
N ASP A 214 30.99 -9.74 -7.17
CA ASP A 214 30.86 -10.60 -5.99
C ASP A 214 32.00 -10.36 -4.99
N ILE A 215 31.64 -10.38 -3.71
CA ILE A 215 32.56 -10.36 -2.59
C ILE A 215 32.32 -11.61 -1.74
N ASN A 216 33.36 -12.38 -1.48
CA ASN A 216 33.27 -13.52 -0.57
C ASN A 216 33.85 -13.17 0.78
N TYR A 217 33.12 -13.55 1.82
CA TYR A 217 33.56 -13.48 3.21
C TYR A 217 33.65 -14.89 3.77
N ASP A 218 34.62 -15.14 4.65
CA ASP A 218 34.68 -16.38 5.43
C ASP A 218 33.71 -16.35 6.62
N THR A 219 33.73 -17.43 7.42
CA THR A 219 32.90 -17.55 8.63
C THR A 219 33.27 -16.57 9.73
N GLN A 220 34.42 -15.91 9.65
CA GLN A 220 34.87 -14.87 10.58
C GLN A 220 34.53 -13.45 10.07
N GLY A 221 33.92 -13.34 8.88
CA GLY A 221 33.58 -12.07 8.25
C GLY A 221 34.76 -11.38 7.57
N LEU A 222 35.86 -12.09 7.29
CA LEU A 222 37.00 -11.54 6.57
C LEU A 222 36.84 -11.72 5.05
N LYS A 223 37.19 -10.68 4.29
CA LYS A 223 37.13 -10.67 2.83
C LYS A 223 38.16 -11.64 2.27
N THR A 224 37.71 -12.68 1.58
CA THR A 224 38.57 -13.76 1.05
C THR A 224 38.72 -13.74 -0.46
N ALA A 225 37.72 -13.28 -1.19
CA ALA A 225 37.80 -13.17 -2.65
C ALA A 225 36.98 -11.99 -3.19
N VAL A 226 37.40 -11.51 -4.36
CA VAL A 226 36.76 -10.43 -5.11
C VAL A 226 36.60 -10.87 -6.55
N GLY A 227 35.36 -10.86 -7.04
CA GLY A 227 34.99 -11.22 -8.40
C GLY A 227 35.35 -10.14 -9.43
N GLN A 228 35.11 -10.47 -10.70
CA GLN A 228 35.17 -9.51 -11.80
C GLN A 228 33.92 -8.64 -11.82
N TRP A 229 34.06 -7.41 -12.31
CA TRP A 229 32.92 -6.53 -12.53
C TRP A 229 32.03 -7.07 -13.65
N HIS A 230 30.71 -6.99 -13.44
CA HIS A 230 29.70 -7.34 -14.42
C HIS A 230 28.45 -6.47 -14.23
N PHE A 231 27.59 -6.40 -15.24
CA PHE A 231 26.29 -5.73 -15.10
C PHE A 231 25.29 -6.64 -14.39
N LEU A 232 24.53 -6.06 -13.46
CA LEU A 232 23.43 -6.73 -12.79
C LEU A 232 22.13 -6.48 -13.57
N ASP A 233 21.70 -7.49 -14.31
CA ASP A 233 20.43 -7.48 -15.03
C ASP A 233 19.25 -7.88 -14.12
N ALA A 234 19.15 -7.24 -12.96
CA ALA A 234 18.06 -7.42 -12.01
C ALA A 234 17.99 -6.23 -11.03
N PRO A 235 16.80 -5.73 -10.67
CA PRO A 235 16.68 -4.82 -9.56
C PRO A 235 17.00 -5.53 -8.23
N ILE A 236 17.41 -4.74 -7.24
CA ILE A 236 17.60 -5.22 -5.86
C ILE A 236 16.42 -4.67 -5.02
N MET A 237 15.54 -5.55 -4.54
CA MET A 237 14.41 -5.16 -3.69
C MET A 237 14.92 -4.47 -2.42
N GLY A 238 14.36 -3.32 -2.08
CA GLY A 238 14.72 -2.55 -0.89
C GLY A 238 15.99 -1.71 -1.02
N TYR A 239 16.70 -1.77 -2.16
CA TYR A 239 17.89 -0.95 -2.39
C TYR A 239 17.58 0.26 -3.27
N ARG A 240 17.74 1.46 -2.69
CA ARG A 240 17.76 2.71 -3.45
C ARG A 240 19.22 3.08 -3.75
N HIS A 241 19.57 3.05 -5.03
CA HIS A 241 20.92 3.40 -5.46
C HIS A 241 21.23 4.89 -5.18
N ASP A 242 22.48 5.16 -4.83
CA ASP A 242 23.00 6.46 -4.47
C ASP A 242 24.31 6.69 -5.24
N GLU A 243 24.28 7.62 -6.19
CA GLU A 243 25.43 7.84 -7.07
C GLU A 243 26.60 8.59 -6.44
N SER A 244 26.48 8.98 -5.17
CA SER A 244 27.54 9.63 -4.41
C SER A 244 28.48 8.65 -3.72
N ALA A 245 28.14 7.35 -3.70
CA ALA A 245 28.89 6.37 -2.93
C ALA A 245 28.96 4.99 -3.61
N GLN A 246 30.13 4.35 -3.45
CA GLN A 246 30.32 2.93 -3.69
C GLN A 246 29.87 2.16 -2.44
N ARG A 247 29.20 1.03 -2.61
CA ARG A 247 28.65 0.28 -1.47
C ARG A 247 28.87 -1.21 -1.61
N VAL A 248 29.13 -1.88 -0.48
CA VAL A 248 29.03 -3.34 -0.39
C VAL A 248 27.70 -3.69 0.24
N LEU A 249 26.91 -4.48 -0.45
CA LEU A 249 25.58 -4.91 -0.03
C LEU A 249 25.62 -6.37 0.39
N ARG A 250 24.99 -6.69 1.52
CA ARG A 250 24.60 -8.07 1.85
C ARG A 250 23.17 -8.28 1.36
N LEU A 251 23.00 -9.30 0.54
CA LEU A 251 21.74 -9.60 -0.13
C LEU A 251 21.32 -11.03 0.15
N THR A 252 20.02 -11.27 0.15
CA THR A 252 19.46 -12.60 -0.07
C THR A 252 19.11 -12.77 -1.55
N ARG A 253 19.72 -13.74 -2.22
CA ARG A 253 19.47 -14.15 -3.60
C ARG A 253 18.52 -15.36 -3.63
N TYR A 254 17.40 -15.22 -4.34
CA TYR A 254 16.44 -16.30 -4.58
C TYR A 254 16.53 -16.76 -6.03
N ARG A 255 16.60 -18.07 -6.25
CA ARG A 255 16.51 -18.65 -7.59
C ARG A 255 15.06 -18.63 -8.05
N THR A 256 14.79 -17.94 -9.15
CA THR A 256 13.42 -17.84 -9.71
C THR A 256 13.23 -18.86 -10.84
N PRO A 257 12.03 -19.45 -10.98
CA PRO A 257 11.75 -20.35 -12.08
C PRO A 257 11.91 -19.65 -13.43
N PRO A 258 12.19 -20.39 -14.51
CA PRO A 258 12.31 -19.81 -15.83
C PRO A 258 11.04 -19.09 -16.26
N THR A 259 11.19 -17.86 -16.76
CA THR A 259 10.07 -17.09 -17.32
C THR A 259 10.03 -17.14 -18.84
N ASP A 260 11.13 -17.54 -19.48
CA ASP A 260 11.31 -17.65 -20.93
C ASP A 260 12.45 -18.63 -21.28
N THR A 261 13.00 -18.54 -22.50
CA THR A 261 14.12 -19.37 -22.97
C THR A 261 15.45 -19.11 -22.26
N LYS A 262 15.57 -18.10 -21.39
CA LYS A 262 16.81 -17.75 -20.69
C LYS A 262 17.10 -18.64 -19.46
N GLY A 263 16.20 -19.57 -19.13
CA GLY A 263 16.38 -20.47 -18.01
C GLY A 263 16.07 -19.80 -16.66
N TYR A 264 16.63 -20.35 -15.58
CA TYR A 264 16.38 -19.85 -14.22
C TYR A 264 16.93 -18.43 -14.03
N GLY A 265 16.17 -17.58 -13.36
CA GLY A 265 16.58 -16.22 -13.01
C GLY A 265 16.99 -16.08 -11.55
N ASN A 266 17.25 -14.83 -11.15
CA ASN A 266 17.56 -14.46 -9.77
C ASN A 266 16.72 -13.25 -9.34
N LEU A 267 16.26 -13.27 -8.08
CA LEU A 267 15.70 -12.13 -7.38
C LEU A 267 16.61 -11.77 -6.21
N TYR A 268 16.95 -10.49 -6.07
CA TYR A 268 17.80 -10.00 -4.99
C TYR A 268 16.99 -9.17 -4.01
N LYS A 269 17.09 -9.47 -2.71
CA LYS A 269 16.53 -8.68 -1.61
C LYS A 269 17.69 -8.12 -0.78
N LEU A 270 17.69 -6.81 -0.55
CA LEU A 270 18.64 -6.16 0.33
C LEU A 270 18.39 -6.61 1.77
N ASP A 271 19.43 -7.11 2.42
CA ASP A 271 19.41 -7.34 3.86
C ASP A 271 20.03 -6.14 4.57
N SER A 272 21.21 -5.69 4.13
CA SER A 272 21.92 -4.55 4.72
C SER A 272 23.00 -3.98 3.80
N VAL A 273 23.35 -2.72 4.03
CA VAL A 273 24.58 -2.10 3.50
C VAL A 273 25.70 -2.38 4.51
N ILE A 274 26.77 -3.03 4.06
CA ILE A 274 27.90 -3.44 4.90
C ILE A 274 29.01 -2.39 4.89
N GLU A 275 29.28 -1.81 3.73
CA GLU A 275 30.30 -0.77 3.55
C GLU A 275 29.74 0.36 2.69
N THR A 276 30.15 1.58 2.98
CA THR A 276 29.86 2.77 2.16
C THR A 276 31.14 3.59 2.03
N GLN A 277 31.55 3.82 0.78
CA GLN A 277 32.70 4.65 0.43
C GLN A 277 32.21 5.79 -0.45
N PHE A 278 32.23 7.02 0.08
CA PHE A 278 31.86 8.21 -0.69
C PHE A 278 32.93 8.54 -1.73
N ILE A 279 32.49 8.98 -2.91
CA ILE A 279 33.39 9.53 -3.92
C ILE A 279 33.83 10.92 -3.45
N ALA A 280 35.14 11.19 -3.47
CA ALA A 280 35.64 12.52 -3.22
C ALA A 280 35.17 13.48 -4.32
N ASN A 281 34.69 14.66 -3.92
CA ASN A 281 34.32 15.74 -4.85
C ASN A 281 35.55 16.26 -5.61
#